data_AF-A0A3D4BAK4-F1
#
_entry.id   AF-A0A3D4BAK4-F1
#
_cell.length_a   1.000
_cell.length_b   1.000
_cell.length_c   1.000
_cell.angle_alpha   90.00
_cell.angle_beta   90.00
_cell.angle_gamma   90.00
#
_symmetry.space_group_name_H-M   'P 1'
#
loop_
_entity.id
_entity.type
_entity.pdbx_description
1 polymer ?
#
loop_
_entity_poly.entity_id
_entity_poly.type
_entity_poly.pdbx_seq_one_letter_code
_entity_poly.pdbx_strand_id
1 'polypeptide(L)'
;MGLRTAEEYLEGLRDGRTVYFRGERVPDIMMHPELRAGAEHTALDYTLAEDPQYQDLFTTTMPDTGERVSRYFISPASAEDLLKRREMIETSTREGSGIVLLIKEIGTDALFTFNLVARQVDEKYGTNYLERVQKYHAECRDRDLSMAVAQTDAKGDRSLLPSQQTHPD
;
A
#
# COMPACT_ATOMS: atom_id res chain seq x y z
N MET A 1 6.54 -6.80 -16.65
CA MET A 1 7.08 -6.14 -15.43
C MET A 1 6.18 -6.59 -14.31
N GLY A 2 6.74 -7.11 -13.23
CA GLY A 2 6.00 -7.99 -12.33
C GLY A 2 6.29 -7.72 -10.87
N LEU A 3 6.08 -8.77 -10.07
CA LEU A 3 6.39 -8.82 -8.64
C LEU A 3 7.80 -8.28 -8.35
N ARG A 4 7.90 -7.40 -7.36
CA ARG A 4 9.20 -6.96 -6.84
C ARG A 4 9.76 -8.00 -5.89
N THR A 5 11.07 -8.15 -5.87
CA THR A 5 11.75 -8.85 -4.78
C THR A 5 11.86 -7.96 -3.54
N ALA A 6 12.15 -8.55 -2.39
CA ALA A 6 12.45 -7.80 -1.18
C ALA A 6 13.64 -6.83 -1.36
N GLU A 7 14.68 -7.26 -2.08
CA GLU A 7 15.85 -6.43 -2.39
C GLU A 7 15.49 -5.24 -3.28
N GLU A 8 14.67 -5.45 -4.32
CA GLU A 8 14.21 -4.36 -5.20
C GLU A 8 13.36 -3.34 -4.45
N TYR A 9 12.52 -3.79 -3.52
CA TYR A 9 11.76 -2.90 -2.64
C TYR A 9 12.70 -2.05 -1.76
N LEU A 10 13.65 -2.69 -1.07
CA LEU A 10 14.58 -2.00 -0.17
C LEU A 10 15.49 -1.02 -0.92
N GLU A 11 15.98 -1.40 -2.10
CA GLU A 11 16.77 -0.51 -2.95
C GLU A 11 15.93 0.67 -3.43
N GLY A 12 14.64 0.45 -3.72
CA GLY A 12 13.68 1.51 -4.08
C GLY A 12 13.45 2.55 -2.98
N LEU A 13 13.90 2.32 -1.74
CA LEU A 13 13.85 3.32 -0.67
C LEU A 13 14.98 4.36 -0.77
N ARG A 14 16.00 4.12 -1.61
CA ARG A 14 17.11 5.05 -1.89
C ARG A 14 16.74 6.04 -3.00
N ASP A 15 15.59 6.70 -2.86
CA ASP A 15 14.98 7.56 -3.89
C ASP A 15 15.18 9.08 -3.65
N GLY A 16 16.00 9.45 -2.66
CA GLY A 16 16.24 10.86 -2.30
C GLY A 16 15.13 11.50 -1.47
N ARG A 17 14.19 10.72 -0.92
CA ARG A 17 13.15 11.22 -0.02
C ARG A 17 13.71 11.98 1.18
N THR A 18 12.88 12.87 1.70
CA THR A 18 13.23 13.74 2.82
C THR A 18 12.73 13.15 4.13
N VAL A 19 13.66 12.65 4.96
CA VAL A 19 13.35 12.06 6.27
C VAL A 19 14.09 12.81 7.37
N TYR A 20 13.39 13.04 8.47
CA TYR A 20 13.95 13.58 9.72
C TYR A 20 13.64 12.62 10.86
N PHE A 21 14.63 12.34 11.69
CA PHE A 21 14.49 11.49 12.87
C PHE A 21 15.16 12.16 14.06
N ARG A 22 14.42 12.34 15.16
CA ARG A 22 14.89 13.01 16.39
C ARG A 22 15.63 14.35 16.14
N GLY A 23 15.12 15.15 15.20
CA GLY A 23 15.66 16.47 14.87
C GLY A 23 16.80 16.47 13.84
N GLU A 24 17.28 15.30 13.42
CA GLU A 24 18.36 15.18 12.44
C GLU A 24 17.84 14.70 11.08
N ARG A 25 18.47 15.17 10.00
CA ARG A 25 18.16 14.70 8.65
C ARG A 25 18.78 13.34 8.42
N VAL A 26 17.97 12.37 8.00
CA VAL A 26 18.43 11.03 7.61
C VAL A 26 18.63 11.01 6.09
N PRO A 27 19.88 10.95 5.59
CA PRO A 27 20.13 10.95 4.14
C PRO A 27 19.79 9.60 3.49
N ASP A 28 19.77 8.53 4.29
CA ASP A 28 19.56 7.17 3.83
C ASP A 28 18.94 6.31 4.94
N ILE A 29 17.70 5.87 4.73
CA ILE A 29 16.96 5.03 5.68
C ILE A 29 17.69 3.71 5.92
N MET A 30 18.26 3.11 4.87
CA MET A 30 18.86 1.78 4.93
C MET A 30 20.17 1.76 5.72
N MET A 31 20.76 2.93 6.00
CA MET A 31 21.94 3.08 6.86
C MET A 31 21.56 3.50 8.28
N HIS A 32 20.31 3.87 8.54
CA HIS A 32 19.86 4.31 9.86
C HIS A 32 19.36 3.13 10.69
N PRO A 33 19.96 2.82 11.87
CA PRO A 33 19.72 1.57 12.59
C PRO A 33 18.25 1.35 12.99
N GLU A 34 17.55 2.40 13.47
CA GLU A 34 16.15 2.27 13.88
C GLU A 34 15.17 2.19 12.69
N LEU A 35 15.45 2.91 11.59
CA LEU A 35 14.52 2.99 10.46
C LEU A 35 14.70 1.83 9.48
N ARG A 36 15.94 1.33 9.35
CA ARG A 36 16.26 0.12 8.61
C ARG A 36 15.45 -1.07 9.13
N ALA A 37 15.33 -1.23 10.44
CA ALA A 37 14.55 -2.32 11.03
C ALA A 37 13.08 -2.32 10.56
N GLY A 38 12.45 -1.14 10.49
CA GLY A 38 11.10 -1.00 9.94
C GLY A 38 11.04 -1.33 8.45
N ALA A 39 11.99 -0.81 7.66
CA ALA A 39 12.07 -1.09 6.23
C ALA A 39 12.22 -2.60 5.95
N GLU A 40 13.17 -3.27 6.61
CA GLU A 40 13.40 -4.72 6.49
C GLU A 40 12.19 -5.53 6.95
N HIS A 41 11.53 -5.12 8.03
CA HIS A 41 10.30 -5.76 8.49
C HIS A 41 9.21 -5.73 7.41
N THR A 42 8.97 -4.57 6.79
CA THR A 42 7.98 -4.44 5.72
C THR A 42 8.36 -5.15 4.42
N ALA A 43 9.64 -5.47 4.21
CA ALA A 43 10.10 -6.23 3.04
C ALA A 43 9.56 -7.67 3.02
N LEU A 44 9.13 -8.18 4.18
CA LEU A 44 8.52 -9.50 4.32
C LEU A 44 7.35 -9.74 3.36
N ASP A 45 6.57 -8.70 3.05
CA ASP A 45 5.42 -8.80 2.13
C ASP A 45 5.84 -9.18 0.70
N TYR A 46 7.08 -8.82 0.31
CA TYR A 46 7.68 -9.21 -0.97
C TYR A 46 8.30 -10.61 -0.88
N THR A 47 9.00 -10.91 0.22
CA THR A 47 9.55 -12.26 0.48
C THR A 47 8.48 -13.35 0.46
N LEU A 48 7.32 -13.11 1.07
CA LEU A 48 6.20 -14.06 1.08
C LEU A 48 5.58 -14.29 -0.31
N ALA A 49 5.67 -13.31 -1.20
CA ALA A 49 5.23 -13.47 -2.59
C ALA A 49 6.19 -14.37 -3.41
N GLU A 50 7.47 -14.41 -3.04
CA GLU A 50 8.51 -15.23 -3.66
C GLU A 50 8.60 -16.64 -3.07
N ASP A 51 8.23 -16.82 -1.80
CA ASP A 51 8.27 -18.12 -1.12
C ASP A 51 7.27 -19.11 -1.76
N PRO A 52 7.74 -20.25 -2.32
CA PRO A 52 6.86 -21.26 -2.91
C PRO A 52 5.76 -21.79 -1.97
N GLN A 53 5.97 -21.75 -0.65
CA GLN A 53 4.97 -22.14 0.34
C GLN A 53 3.76 -21.19 0.37
N TYR A 54 4.00 -19.90 0.13
CA TYR A 54 3.00 -18.83 0.28
C TYR A 54 2.60 -18.20 -1.05
N GLN A 55 3.32 -18.49 -2.14
CA GLN A 55 3.16 -17.84 -3.44
C GLN A 55 1.72 -17.84 -3.98
N ASP A 56 0.98 -18.94 -3.85
CA ASP A 56 -0.41 -19.03 -4.32
C ASP A 56 -1.36 -18.10 -3.54
N LEU A 57 -1.06 -17.85 -2.26
CA LEU A 57 -1.79 -16.94 -1.41
C LEU A 57 -1.44 -15.47 -1.72
N PHE A 58 -0.16 -15.16 -1.93
CA PHE A 58 0.31 -13.77 -2.10
C PHE A 58 0.31 -13.28 -3.55
N THR A 59 0.14 -14.17 -4.53
CA THR A 59 0.19 -13.82 -5.95
C THR A 59 -0.99 -14.38 -6.72
N THR A 60 -1.27 -13.81 -7.89
CA THR A 60 -2.22 -14.39 -8.84
C THR A 60 -1.79 -14.09 -10.28
N THR A 61 -2.33 -14.85 -11.22
CA THR A 61 -2.07 -14.65 -12.65
C THR A 61 -3.22 -13.87 -13.27
N MET A 62 -2.90 -12.75 -13.91
CA MET A 62 -3.86 -11.93 -14.65
C MET A 62 -4.40 -12.71 -15.86
N PRO A 63 -5.73 -12.88 -16.02
CA PRO A 63 -6.29 -13.69 -17.10
C PRO A 63 -6.02 -13.15 -18.51
N ASP A 64 -5.89 -11.84 -18.65
CA ASP A 64 -5.72 -11.12 -19.90
C ASP A 64 -4.26 -11.06 -20.37
N THR A 65 -3.30 -10.90 -19.45
CA THR A 65 -1.88 -10.79 -19.79
C THR A 65 -1.07 -12.07 -19.51
N GLY A 66 -1.58 -12.97 -18.66
CA GLY A 66 -0.82 -14.11 -18.14
C GLY A 66 0.31 -13.70 -17.19
N GLU A 67 0.46 -12.42 -16.86
CA GLU A 67 1.47 -11.94 -15.93
C GLU A 67 1.06 -12.25 -14.49
N ARG A 68 2.05 -12.58 -13.66
CA ARG A 68 1.86 -12.77 -12.23
C ARG A 68 2.00 -11.44 -11.50
N VAL A 69 1.02 -11.13 -10.67
CA VAL A 69 0.95 -9.88 -9.88
C VAL A 69 0.69 -10.18 -8.41
N SER A 70 0.96 -9.21 -7.54
CA SER A 70 0.63 -9.34 -6.12
C SER A 70 -0.89 -9.37 -5.93
N ARG A 71 -1.37 -10.32 -5.12
CA ARG A 71 -2.79 -10.46 -4.80
C ARG A 71 -3.34 -9.25 -4.05
N TYR A 72 -2.51 -8.45 -3.38
CA TYR A 72 -2.94 -7.22 -2.71
C TYR A 72 -3.70 -6.28 -3.65
N PHE A 73 -3.34 -6.24 -4.95
CA PHE A 73 -3.96 -5.37 -5.95
C PHE A 73 -5.23 -5.93 -6.60
N ILE A 74 -5.67 -7.12 -6.20
CA ILE A 74 -6.86 -7.74 -6.76
C ILE A 74 -8.06 -7.32 -5.92
N SER A 75 -8.93 -6.50 -6.51
CA SER A 75 -10.19 -6.13 -5.87
C SER A 75 -11.05 -7.37 -5.66
N PRO A 76 -11.48 -7.68 -4.42
CA PRO A 76 -12.36 -8.81 -4.16
C PRO A 76 -13.68 -8.67 -4.90
N ALA A 77 -14.10 -9.71 -5.64
CA ALA A 77 -15.37 -9.75 -6.37
C ALA A 77 -16.39 -10.72 -5.75
N SER A 78 -15.96 -11.49 -4.75
CA SER A 78 -16.75 -12.51 -4.08
C SER A 78 -16.40 -12.62 -2.58
N ALA A 79 -17.24 -13.33 -1.82
CA ALA A 79 -16.94 -13.66 -0.43
C ALA A 79 -15.67 -14.52 -0.29
N GLU A 80 -15.40 -15.39 -1.27
CA GLU A 80 -14.19 -16.21 -1.29
C GLU A 80 -12.93 -15.35 -1.44
N ASP A 81 -12.97 -14.32 -2.31
CA ASP A 81 -11.85 -13.38 -2.47
C ASP A 81 -11.59 -12.58 -1.19
N LEU A 82 -12.66 -12.21 -0.47
CA LEU A 82 -12.55 -11.53 0.83
C LEU A 82 -11.89 -12.45 1.87
N LEU A 83 -12.28 -13.73 1.91
CA LEU A 83 -11.66 -14.71 2.81
C LEU A 83 -10.18 -14.94 2.47
N LYS A 84 -9.82 -15.04 1.18
CA LYS A 84 -8.42 -15.15 0.73
C LYS A 84 -7.61 -13.91 1.09
N ARG A 85 -8.16 -12.71 0.91
CA ARG A 85 -7.50 -11.46 1.31
C ARG A 85 -7.27 -11.43 2.82
N ARG A 86 -8.26 -11.84 3.62
CA ARG A 86 -8.12 -11.97 5.07
C ARG A 86 -7.00 -12.95 5.44
N GLU A 87 -7.00 -14.14 4.84
CA GLU A 87 -5.98 -15.16 5.09
C GLU A 87 -4.57 -14.66 4.75
N MET A 88 -4.41 -13.94 3.63
CA MET A 88 -3.15 -13.32 3.23
C MET A 88 -2.65 -12.32 4.27
N ILE A 89 -3.51 -11.40 4.74
CA ILE A 89 -3.16 -10.40 5.77
C ILE A 89 -2.88 -11.06 7.13
N GLU A 90 -3.68 -12.06 7.53
CA GLU A 90 -3.45 -12.82 8.77
C GLU A 90 -2.12 -13.58 8.73
N THR A 91 -1.77 -14.13 7.56
CA THR A 91 -0.51 -14.84 7.34
C THR A 91 0.67 -13.88 7.40
N SER A 92 0.64 -12.77 6.65
CA SER A 92 1.74 -11.80 6.68
C SER A 92 1.94 -11.20 8.07
N THR A 93 0.85 -10.96 8.80
CA THR A 93 0.91 -10.49 10.20
C THR A 93 1.53 -11.54 11.12
N ARG A 94 1.20 -12.83 10.93
CA ARG A 94 1.77 -13.94 11.73
C ARG A 94 3.28 -14.08 11.49
N GLU A 95 3.69 -14.11 10.24
CA GLU A 95 5.10 -14.17 9.85
C GLU A 95 5.84 -12.89 10.28
N GLY A 96 5.14 -11.76 10.27
CA GLY A 96 5.57 -10.47 10.84
C GLY A 96 5.57 -10.42 12.37
N SER A 97 5.62 -11.56 13.07
CA SER A 97 5.66 -11.62 14.53
C SER A 97 4.49 -10.90 15.23
N GLY A 98 3.31 -10.91 14.61
CA GLY A 98 2.09 -10.27 15.12
C GLY A 98 1.97 -8.78 14.80
N ILE A 99 2.91 -8.22 14.04
CA ILE A 99 2.86 -6.83 13.56
C ILE A 99 2.35 -6.84 12.11
N VAL A 100 1.34 -6.02 11.86
CA VAL A 100 0.80 -5.80 10.52
C VAL A 100 1.83 -5.00 9.71
N LEU A 101 2.16 -5.47 8.50
CA LEU A 101 3.27 -4.91 7.71
C LEU A 101 3.00 -3.50 7.18
N LEU A 102 1.74 -3.12 6.98
CA LEU A 102 1.27 -1.77 6.62
C LEU A 102 1.94 -1.18 5.38
N ILE A 103 2.18 -2.01 4.35
CA ILE A 103 2.93 -1.60 3.16
C ILE A 103 2.17 -1.73 1.84
N LYS A 104 1.13 -2.58 1.78
CA LYS A 104 0.27 -2.76 0.59
C LYS A 104 -1.22 -2.81 0.91
N GLU A 105 -1.62 -3.40 2.03
CA GLU A 105 -3.01 -3.69 2.39
C GLU A 105 -3.87 -2.43 2.54
N ILE A 106 -3.47 -1.46 3.36
CA ILE A 106 -4.27 -0.23 3.58
C ILE A 106 -4.29 0.61 2.30
N GLY A 107 -3.17 0.69 1.57
CA GLY A 107 -3.08 1.38 0.29
C GLY A 107 -4.02 0.80 -0.77
N THR A 108 -4.08 -0.52 -0.87
CA THR A 108 -4.97 -1.19 -1.82
C THR A 108 -6.44 -1.09 -1.41
N ASP A 109 -6.77 -1.14 -0.11
CA ASP A 109 -8.13 -0.88 0.38
C ASP A 109 -8.61 0.54 0.03
N ALA A 110 -7.72 1.54 0.14
CA ALA A 110 -7.99 2.90 -0.29
C ALA A 110 -8.22 2.98 -1.81
N LEU A 111 -7.39 2.33 -2.63
CA LEU A 111 -7.57 2.28 -4.08
C LEU A 111 -8.90 1.63 -4.49
N PHE A 112 -9.30 0.54 -3.85
CA PHE A 112 -10.58 -0.10 -4.11
C PHE A 112 -11.74 0.85 -3.80
N THR A 113 -11.66 1.55 -2.67
CA THR A 113 -12.64 2.59 -2.30
C THR A 113 -12.66 3.73 -3.30
N PHE A 114 -11.51 4.22 -3.75
CA PHE A 114 -11.41 5.30 -4.73
C PHE A 114 -12.00 4.91 -6.08
N ASN A 115 -11.87 3.65 -6.52
CA ASN A 115 -12.54 3.19 -7.75
C ASN A 115 -14.07 3.32 -7.65
N LEU A 116 -14.65 3.02 -6.47
CA LEU A 116 -16.08 3.13 -6.24
C LEU A 116 -16.54 4.59 -6.14
N VAL A 117 -15.82 5.41 -5.35
CA VAL A 117 -16.18 6.80 -5.09
C VAL A 117 -15.95 7.68 -6.31
N ALA A 118 -14.82 7.51 -7.01
CA ALA A 118 -14.52 8.30 -8.21
C ALA A 118 -15.58 8.10 -9.30
N ARG A 119 -16.10 6.87 -9.47
CA ARG A 119 -17.23 6.61 -10.37
C ARG A 119 -18.46 7.44 -9.99
N GLN A 120 -18.84 7.47 -8.71
CA GLN A 120 -20.00 8.24 -8.25
C GLN A 120 -19.80 9.74 -8.43
N VAL A 121 -18.58 10.24 -8.22
CA VAL A 121 -18.23 11.65 -8.40
C VAL A 121 -18.29 12.02 -9.89
N ASP A 122 -17.75 11.17 -10.77
CA ASP A 122 -17.79 11.37 -12.23
C ASP A 122 -19.24 11.37 -12.74
N GLU A 123 -20.08 10.42 -12.30
CA GLU A 123 -21.51 10.35 -12.64
C GLU A 123 -22.28 11.60 -12.19
N LYS A 124 -21.97 12.13 -11.00
CA LYS A 124 -22.70 13.26 -10.43
C LYS A 124 -22.24 14.62 -10.97
N TYR A 125 -20.95 14.78 -11.20
CA TYR A 125 -20.35 16.10 -11.48
C TYR A 125 -19.70 16.20 -12.86
N GLY A 126 -19.71 15.14 -13.67
CA GLY A 126 -19.11 15.15 -15.02
C GLY A 126 -17.59 15.26 -15.01
N THR A 127 -16.94 14.79 -13.93
CA THR A 127 -15.47 14.75 -13.81
C THR A 127 -14.89 13.50 -14.50
N ASN A 128 -13.56 13.34 -14.44
CA ASN A 128 -12.83 12.20 -14.99
C ASN A 128 -11.85 11.58 -13.99
N TYR A 129 -12.23 11.52 -12.71
CA TYR A 129 -11.37 10.98 -11.66
C TYR A 129 -11.21 9.47 -11.74
N LEU A 130 -12.24 8.74 -12.19
CA LEU A 130 -12.19 7.28 -12.27
C LEU A 130 -11.05 6.81 -13.17
N GLU A 131 -10.88 7.45 -14.34
CA GLU A 131 -9.81 7.12 -15.27
C GLU A 131 -8.42 7.30 -14.63
N ARG A 132 -8.24 8.36 -13.83
CA ARG A 132 -6.97 8.66 -13.14
C ARG A 132 -6.70 7.62 -12.05
N VAL A 133 -7.72 7.28 -11.26
CA VAL A 133 -7.63 6.26 -10.21
C VAL A 133 -7.30 4.89 -10.82
N GLN A 134 -7.94 4.51 -11.93
CA GLN A 134 -7.70 3.24 -12.61
C GLN A 134 -6.28 3.16 -13.17
N LYS A 135 -5.77 4.24 -13.78
CA LYS A 135 -4.39 4.31 -14.25
C LYS A 135 -3.38 4.16 -13.12
N TYR A 136 -3.60 4.85 -11.99
CA TYR A 136 -2.72 4.75 -10.83
C TYR A 136 -2.79 3.36 -10.18
N HIS A 137 -3.98 2.75 -10.10
CA HIS A 137 -4.13 1.38 -9.61
C HIS A 137 -3.37 0.38 -10.49
N ALA A 138 -3.47 0.50 -11.82
CA ALA A 138 -2.70 -0.33 -12.75
C ALA A 138 -1.19 -0.12 -12.57
N GLU A 139 -0.72 1.13 -12.44
CA GLU A 139 0.69 1.42 -12.21
C GLU A 139 1.21 0.78 -10.91
N CYS A 140 0.45 0.87 -9.81
CA CYS A 140 0.85 0.26 -8.54
C CYS A 140 0.90 -1.27 -8.65
N ARG A 141 -0.06 -1.89 -9.33
CA ARG A 141 -0.08 -3.34 -9.58
C ARG A 141 1.09 -3.79 -10.44
N ASP A 142 1.28 -3.15 -11.59
CA ASP A 142 2.23 -3.58 -12.63
C ASP A 142 3.70 -3.36 -12.21
N ARG A 143 3.92 -2.46 -11.23
CA ARG A 143 5.23 -2.18 -10.65
C ARG A 143 5.38 -2.70 -9.22
N ASP A 144 4.36 -3.38 -8.70
CA ASP A 144 4.26 -3.92 -7.34
C ASP A 144 4.67 -2.90 -6.25
N LEU A 145 4.10 -1.69 -6.31
CA LEU A 145 4.49 -0.57 -5.46
C LEU A 145 3.99 -0.72 -4.01
N SER A 146 4.83 -0.32 -3.05
CA SER A 146 4.33 0.00 -1.71
C SER A 146 3.55 1.31 -1.72
N MET A 147 2.60 1.44 -0.79
CA MET A 147 1.77 2.64 -0.69
C MET A 147 1.51 3.00 0.77
N ALA A 148 1.69 4.28 1.10
CA ALA A 148 1.28 4.85 2.37
C ALA A 148 -0.04 5.62 2.21
N VAL A 149 -1.00 5.36 3.09
CA VAL A 149 -2.25 6.12 3.16
C VAL A 149 -2.17 7.16 4.26
N ALA A 150 -2.12 8.43 3.88
CA ALA A 150 -2.13 9.56 4.80
C ALA A 150 -3.57 10.10 4.95
N GLN A 151 -4.35 9.51 5.86
CA GLN A 151 -5.76 9.87 6.07
C GLN A 151 -5.99 10.81 7.27
N THR A 152 -5.18 10.71 8.32
CA THR A 152 -5.44 11.42 9.58
C THR A 152 -4.64 12.71 9.66
N ASP A 153 -5.33 13.85 9.74
CA ASP A 153 -4.73 15.16 9.99
C ASP A 153 -4.30 15.34 11.47
N ALA A 154 -3.56 16.40 11.78
CA ALA A 154 -3.18 16.76 13.15
C ALA A 154 -4.39 17.12 14.06
N LYS A 155 -5.51 17.52 13.44
CA LYS A 155 -6.85 17.78 14.01
C LYS A 155 -7.03 18.94 15.01
N GLY A 156 -5.98 19.58 15.51
CA GLY A 156 -6.10 20.79 16.36
C GLY A 156 -7.01 20.62 17.59
N ASP A 157 -7.90 21.55 17.85
CA ASP A 157 -8.94 21.39 18.88
C ASP A 157 -10.00 20.39 18.38
N ARG A 158 -10.10 19.23 19.04
CA ARG A 158 -11.02 18.14 18.64
C ARG A 158 -12.50 18.49 18.85
N SER A 159 -12.81 19.58 19.55
CA SER A 159 -14.18 20.06 19.74
C SER A 159 -14.69 20.93 18.58
N LEU A 160 -13.80 21.34 17.66
CA LEU A 160 -14.09 22.24 16.56
C LEU A 160 -14.08 21.51 15.21
N LEU A 161 -14.87 22.00 14.26
CA LEU A 161 -14.77 21.59 12.86
C LEU A 161 -13.44 22.07 12.24
N PRO A 162 -12.95 21.46 11.15
CA PRO A 162 -11.74 21.93 10.46
C PRO A 162 -11.76 23.42 10.12
N SER A 163 -12.90 23.95 9.64
CA SER A 163 -13.07 25.37 9.31
C SER A 163 -13.14 26.33 10.50
N GLN A 164 -13.17 25.80 11.72
CA GLN A 164 -13.26 26.56 12.97
C GLN A 164 -11.93 26.55 13.75
N GLN A 165 -10.91 25.84 13.26
CA GLN A 165 -9.60 25.83 13.88
C GLN A 165 -8.95 27.21 13.79
N THR A 166 -8.18 27.59 14.83
CA THR A 166 -7.41 28.84 14.82
C THR A 166 -6.37 28.85 13.70
N HIS A 167 -5.80 27.69 13.40
CA HIS A 167 -4.88 27.49 12.30
C HIS A 167 -5.63 26.76 11.16
N PRO A 168 -5.62 27.28 9.92
CA PRO A 168 -6.39 26.69 8.82
C PRO A 168 -5.76 25.43 8.22
N ASP A 169 -4.46 25.18 8.49
CA ASP A 169 -3.76 23.92 8.22
C ASP A 169 -3.69 23.03 9.48
#